data_AF-A0A3M8B485-F1
#
_entry.id   AF-A0A3M8B485-F1
#
_cell.length_a   1.000
_cell.length_b   1.000
_cell.length_c   1.000
_cell.angle_alpha   90.00
_cell.angle_beta   90.00
_cell.angle_gamma   90.00
#
_symmetry.space_group_name_H-M   'P 1'
#
loop_
_entity.id
_entity.type
_entity.pdbx_description
1 polymer ?
#
loop_
_entity_poly.entity_id
_entity_poly.type
_entity_poly.pdbx_seq_one_letter_code
_entity_poly.pdbx_strand_id
1 'polypeptide(L)' 'MDKMMESIRIEGKEVELQAGYPVRFSCMEHLEQELDDYVNDFETAPDTYPAQAIDDSAADKRCRVCGEPGQIALLKEKGM' A
#
# COMPACT_ATOMS: atom_id res chain seq x y z
N MET A 1 4.38 18.63 6.28
CA MET A 1 4.09 17.50 7.18
C MET A 1 3.50 16.40 6.34
N ASP A 2 4.30 15.39 6.04
CA ASP A 2 3.86 14.14 5.40
C ASP A 2 2.83 13.49 6.34
N LYS A 3 1.57 13.43 5.89
CA LYS A 3 0.49 12.80 6.64
C LYS A 3 0.82 11.32 6.75
N MET A 4 1.33 10.90 7.91
CA MET A 4 1.33 9.51 8.32
C MET A 4 -0.15 9.09 8.36
N MET A 5 -0.61 8.33 7.36
CA MET A 5 -1.99 7.87 7.33
C MET A 5 -2.18 6.87 8.47
N GLU A 6 -2.92 7.27 9.52
CA GLU A 6 -3.19 6.42 10.68
C GLU A 6 -4.23 5.33 10.36
N SER A 7 -5.09 5.61 9.39
CA SER A 7 -6.08 4.68 8.86
C SER A 7 -6.36 4.96 7.39
N ILE A 8 -6.82 3.95 6.68
CA ILE A 8 -7.22 4.02 5.28
C ILE A 8 -8.55 3.31 5.09
N ARG A 9 -9.37 3.77 4.14
CA ARG A 9 -10.65 3.14 3.86
C ARG A 9 -10.50 2.15 2.71
N ILE A 10 -10.83 0.88 2.96
CA ILE A 10 -10.73 -0.23 2.02
C ILE A 10 -12.09 -0.90 1.91
N GLU A 11 -12.68 -0.92 0.71
CA GLU A 11 -14.03 -1.47 0.43
C GLU A 11 -15.10 -0.95 1.40
N GLY A 12 -15.01 0.33 1.76
CA GLY A 12 -15.94 0.98 2.69
C GLY A 12 -15.66 0.72 4.17
N LYS A 13 -14.71 -0.17 4.52
CA LYS A 13 -14.24 -0.41 5.90
C LYS A 13 -13.08 0.49 6.23
N GLU A 14 -13.05 1.01 7.45
CA GLU A 14 -11.88 1.71 7.97
C GLU A 14 -10.88 0.69 8.49
N VAL A 15 -9.65 0.77 7.99
CA VAL A 15 -8.55 -0.12 8.32
C VAL A 15 -7.46 0.70 9.00
N GLU A 16 -7.10 0.33 10.22
CA GLU A 16 -5.99 0.96 10.94
C GLU A 16 -4.66 0.51 10.35
N LEU A 17 -3.81 1.47 10.01
CA LEU A 17 -2.49 1.20 9.47
C LEU A 17 -1.47 1.11 10.61
N GLN A 18 -0.51 0.20 10.46
CA GLN A 18 0.61 0.09 11.38
C GLN A 18 1.53 1.32 11.22
N ALA A 19 1.74 2.04 12.31
CA ALA A 19 2.61 3.20 12.30
C ALA A 19 4.05 2.83 11.89
N GLY A 20 4.66 3.65 11.02
CA GLY A 20 6.01 3.43 10.49
C GLY A 20 6.06 2.68 9.16
N TYR A 21 4.93 2.15 8.69
CA TYR A 21 4.83 1.41 7.44
C TYR A 21 4.11 2.24 6.38
N PRO A 22 4.72 2.49 5.20
CA PRO A 22 4.10 3.27 4.16
C PRO A 22 3.07 2.44 3.38
N VAL A 23 2.07 3.12 2.85
CA VAL A 23 1.21 2.60 1.78
C VAL A 23 1.94 2.80 0.45
N ARG A 24 2.15 1.72 -0.29
CA ARG A 24 2.73 1.72 -1.64
C ARG A 24 1.72 1.20 -2.64
N PHE A 25 1.91 1.53 -3.92
CA PHE A 25 1.11 0.99 -5.00
C PHE A 25 2.04 0.36 -6.05
N SER A 26 1.63 -0.78 -6.59
CA SER A 26 2.35 -1.48 -7.63
C SER A 26 1.41 -1.94 -8.75
N CYS A 27 1.94 -2.02 -9.97
CA CYS A 27 1.29 -2.70 -11.07
C CYS A 27 1.49 -4.22 -10.92
N MET A 28 0.73 -5.03 -11.68
CA MET A 28 0.89 -6.49 -11.58
C MET A 28 2.28 -6.98 -11.98
N GLU A 29 2.94 -6.32 -12.94
CA GLU A 29 4.27 -6.72 -13.42
C GLU A 29 5.39 -6.53 -12.38
N HIS A 30 5.29 -5.48 -11.55
CA HIS A 30 6.30 -5.17 -10.52
C HIS A 30 5.81 -5.51 -9.11
N LEU A 31 4.73 -6.28 -8.97
CA LEU A 31 4.17 -6.62 -7.66
C LEU A 31 5.17 -7.44 -6.84
N GLU A 32 5.72 -8.50 -7.42
CA GLU A 32 6.67 -9.40 -6.73
C GLU A 32 7.93 -8.64 -6.29
N GLN A 33 8.42 -7.74 -7.15
CA GLN A 33 9.56 -6.89 -6.81
C GLN A 33 9.23 -5.93 -5.66
N GLU A 34 8.08 -5.27 -5.68
CA GLU A 34 7.67 -4.36 -4.59
C GLU A 34 7.41 -5.13 -3.28
N LEU A 35 6.90 -6.36 -3.35
CA LEU A 35 6.74 -7.22 -2.17
C LEU A 35 8.09 -7.54 -1.52
N ASP A 36 9.06 -7.96 -2.33
CA ASP A 36 10.41 -8.25 -1.85
C ASP A 36 11.07 -6.99 -1.29
N ASP A 37 10.98 -5.85 -2.00
CA ASP A 37 11.52 -4.56 -1.56
C ASP A 37 10.89 -4.12 -0.22
N TYR A 38 9.58 -4.29 -0.05
CA TYR A 38 8.90 -3.99 1.20
C TYR A 38 9.39 -4.87 2.35
N VAL A 39 9.55 -6.18 2.12
CA VAL A 39 10.09 -7.10 3.12
C VAL A 39 11.53 -6.75 3.47
N ASN A 40 12.35 -6.35 2.48
CA ASN A 40 13.73 -5.93 2.72
C ASN A 40 13.80 -4.61 3.51
N ASP A 41 12.95 -3.63 3.20
CA ASP A 41 12.93 -2.32 3.87
C ASP A 41 12.38 -2.40 5.29
N PHE A 42 11.35 -3.23 5.53
CA PHE A 42 10.57 -3.21 6.77
C PHE A 42 10.57 -4.54 7.54
N GLU A 43 11.36 -5.52 7.09
CA GLU A 43 11.51 -6.85 7.68
C GLU A 43 10.16 -7.59 7.89
N THR A 44 9.14 -7.24 7.10
CA THR A 44 7.79 -7.81 7.21
C THR A 44 7.07 -7.85 5.88
N ALA A 45 6.19 -8.83 5.71
CA ALA A 45 5.32 -8.90 4.54
C ALA A 45 4.19 -7.86 4.66
N PRO A 46 3.98 -7.03 3.61
CA PRO A 46 2.82 -6.15 3.56
C PRO A 46 1.54 -6.95 3.26
N ASP A 47 0.42 -6.40 3.69
CA ASP A 47 -0.92 -6.77 3.27
C ASP A 47 -1.18 -6.19 1.88
N THR A 48 -1.77 -7.02 1.01
CA THR A 48 -2.04 -6.64 -0.39
C THR A 48 -3.52 -6.48 -0.64
N TYR A 49 -3.89 -5.33 -1.18
CA TYR A 49 -5.27 -4.97 -1.49
C TYR A 49 -5.39 -4.48 -2.93
N PRO A 50 -6.53 -4.71 -3.61
CA PRO A 50 -6.75 -4.10 -4.90
C PRO A 50 -6.79 -2.57 -4.78
N ALA A 51 -6.07 -1.83 -5.63
CA ALA A 51 -6.00 -0.36 -5.57
C ALA A 51 -7.38 0.31 -5.79
N GLN A 52 -8.28 -0.38 -6.50
CA GLN A 52 -9.67 0.03 -6.66
C GLN A 52 -10.52 -0.09 -5.38
N ALA A 53 -10.11 -0.96 -4.44
CA ALA A 53 -10.77 -1.08 -3.15
C ALA A 53 -10.39 0.05 -2.19
N ILE A 54 -9.24 0.69 -2.42
CA ILE A 54 -8.80 1.85 -1.62
C ILE A 54 -9.69 3.05 -1.96
N ASP A 55 -10.55 3.43 -1.03
CA ASP A 55 -11.46 4.57 -1.12
C ASP A 55 -10.75 5.86 -0.67
N ASP A 56 -9.58 6.11 -1.27
CA ASP A 56 -8.80 7.32 -1.06
C ASP A 56 -8.38 7.88 -2.41
N SER A 57 -8.94 9.05 -2.75
CA SER A 57 -8.65 9.74 -4.02
C SER A 57 -7.42 10.65 -3.94
N ALA A 58 -6.85 10.84 -2.75
CA ALA A 58 -5.63 11.61 -2.55
C ALA A 58 -4.37 10.74 -2.62
N ALA A 59 -4.53 9.42 -2.49
CA ALA A 59 -3.45 8.45 -2.67
C ALA A 59 -2.94 8.43 -4.12
N ASP A 60 -1.62 8.51 -4.28
CA ASP A 60 -0.98 8.38 -5.59
C ASP A 60 -0.95 6.90 -5.98
N LYS A 61 -2.01 6.46 -6.68
CA LYS A 61 -2.20 5.07 -7.13
C LYS A 61 -1.36 4.76 -8.36
N ARG A 62 -0.05 5.00 -8.30
CA ARG A 62 0.90 4.68 -9.38
C ARG A 62 1.95 3.71 -8.90
N CYS A 63 2.35 2.82 -9.79
CA CYS A 63 3.48 1.94 -9.57
C CYS A 63 4.74 2.78 -9.37
N ARG A 64 5.45 2.54 -8.28
CA ARG A 64 6.68 3.27 -7.96
C ARG A 64 7.83 2.96 -8.91
N VAL A 65 7.82 1.78 -9.52
CA VAL A 65 8.89 1.29 -10.40
C VAL A 65 8.77 1.90 -11.79
N CYS A 66 7.59 1.81 -12.42
CA CYS A 66 7.39 2.23 -13.81
C CYS A 66 6.49 3.46 -14.00
N GLY A 67 5.78 3.91 -12.95
CA GLY A 67 4.85 5.05 -13.03
C GLY A 67 3.49 4.73 -13.64
N GLU A 68 3.27 3.50 -14.12
CA GLU A 68 1.97 3.00 -14.59
C GLU A 68 0.92 3.03 -13.47
N PRO A 69 -0.39 2.98 -13.78
CA PRO A 69 -1.43 2.89 -12.75
C PRO A 69 -1.23 1.66 -11.86
N GLY A 70 -1.13 1.90 -10.55
CA GLY A 70 -1.02 0.86 -9.54
C GLY A 70 -2.33 0.11 -9.41
N GLN A 71 -2.25 -1.22 -9.51
CA GLN A 71 -3.41 -2.11 -9.41
C GLN A 71 -3.52 -2.75 -8.02
N ILE A 72 -2.40 -2.83 -7.30
CA ILE A 72 -2.32 -3.41 -5.97
C ILE A 72 -1.72 -2.36 -5.02
N ALA A 73 -2.38 -2.17 -3.89
CA ALA A 73 -1.87 -1.44 -2.75
C ALA A 73 -1.15 -2.41 -1.81
N LEU A 74 0.04 -2.03 -1.37
CA LEU A 74 0.83 -2.71 -0.35
C LEU A 74 0.82 -1.81 0.88
N LEU A 75 0.29 -2.32 1.99
CA LEU A 75 0.17 -1.58 3.25
C LEU A 75 0.33 -2.56 4.40
N LYS A 76 0.52 -2.06 5.62
CA LYS A 76 0.55 -2.93 6.79
C LYS A 76 -0.60 -2.57 7.71
N GLU A 77 -1.47 -3.53 7.97
CA GLU A 77 -2.55 -3.37 8.92
C GLU A 77 -2.04 -3.52 10.35
N LYS A 78 -2.60 -2.72 11.25
CA LYS A 78 -2.33 -2.83 12.67
C LYS A 78 -3.04 -4.06 13.24
N GLY A 79 -2.31 -5.16 13.39
CA GLY A 79 -2.79 -6.38 14.07
C GLY A 79 -2.82 -7.66 13.22
N MET A 80 -2.35 -7.63 11.97
CA MET A 80 -2.07 -8.83 11.14
C MET A 80 -0.60 -9.24 11.15
#